data_AF-A0A5N5E754-F1
#
_entry.id   AF-A0A5N5E754-F1
#
_cell.length_a   1.000
_cell.length_b   1.000
_cell.length_c   1.000
_cell.angle_alpha   90.00
_cell.angle_beta   90.00
_cell.angle_gamma   90.00
#
_symmetry.space_group_name_H-M   'P 1'
#
loop_
_entity.id
_entity.type
_entity.pdbx_description
1 polymer ?
#
loop_
_entity_poly.entity_id
_entity_poly.type
_entity_poly.pdbx_seq_one_letter_code
_entity_poly.pdbx_strand_id
1 'polypeptide(L)'
;MNNAGVPWFGPTEKLDAETLDHLFAANVQAPYLLVTVLAPKMVARGSGAIINMASRAGTIGQADSAAYGATKAALASFARSWAAEYAPGGVRVNSVSPGPVYTGAAKGELFDVSGSTTTLLGRAGEPSEIADLVGYFRGSFITSADFAIDGGRPAARPDAGRSAQLPTQSS
;
A
#
# COMPACT_ATOMS: atom_id res chain seq x y z
N MET A 1 0.39 -2.14 14.23
CA MET A 1 0.53 -2.11 12.76
C MET A 1 -0.82 -2.44 12.17
N ASN A 2 -1.31 -1.60 11.27
CA ASN A 2 -2.57 -1.79 10.55
C ASN A 2 -2.24 -2.41 9.19
N ASN A 3 -2.18 -3.75 9.12
CA ASN A 3 -1.77 -4.49 7.92
C ASN A 3 -2.91 -5.27 7.25
N ALA A 4 -3.90 -5.72 8.04
CA ALA A 4 -5.03 -6.48 7.51
C ALA A 4 -5.78 -5.64 6.47
N GLY A 5 -6.19 -6.30 5.40
CA GLY A 5 -6.99 -5.69 4.35
C GLY A 5 -7.29 -6.68 3.23
N VAL A 6 -8.30 -6.35 2.44
CA VAL A 6 -8.76 -7.15 1.30
C VAL A 6 -8.60 -6.33 0.02
N PRO A 7 -8.13 -6.92 -1.09
CA PRO A 7 -8.11 -6.25 -2.37
C PRO A 7 -9.44 -6.46 -3.12
N TRP A 8 -9.78 -5.51 -3.98
CA TRP A 8 -10.75 -5.70 -5.05
C TRP A 8 -10.27 -4.98 -6.30
N PHE A 9 -10.34 -5.66 -7.44
CA PHE A 9 -9.97 -5.13 -8.74
C PHE A 9 -11.07 -5.42 -9.76
N GLY A 10 -11.59 -4.39 -10.40
CA GLY A 10 -12.56 -4.49 -11.49
C GLY A 10 -13.08 -3.12 -11.95
N PRO A 11 -13.81 -3.06 -13.08
CA PRO A 11 -14.46 -1.85 -13.54
C PRO A 11 -15.47 -1.34 -12.51
N THR A 12 -15.55 -0.03 -12.31
CA THR A 12 -16.37 0.60 -11.26
C THR A 12 -17.82 0.14 -11.28
N GLU A 13 -18.42 -0.02 -12.46
CA GLU A 13 -19.81 -0.43 -12.63
C GLU A 13 -20.09 -1.91 -12.31
N LYS A 14 -19.05 -2.70 -12.03
CA LYS A 14 -19.15 -4.11 -11.63
C LYS A 14 -19.04 -4.30 -10.11
N LEU A 15 -18.72 -3.24 -9.36
CA LEU A 15 -18.67 -3.31 -7.91
C LEU A 15 -20.07 -3.19 -7.33
N ASP A 16 -20.53 -4.23 -6.65
CA ASP A 16 -21.75 -4.16 -5.85
C ASP A 16 -21.52 -3.45 -4.51
N ALA A 17 -22.62 -3.00 -3.90
CA ALA A 17 -22.59 -2.25 -2.65
C ALA A 17 -22.05 -3.08 -1.47
N GLU A 18 -22.37 -4.38 -1.41
CA GLU A 18 -21.94 -5.26 -0.32
C GLU A 18 -20.42 -5.45 -0.32
N THR A 19 -19.82 -5.65 -1.50
CA THR A 19 -18.37 -5.77 -1.67
C THR A 19 -17.68 -4.44 -1.38
N LEU A 20 -18.28 -3.31 -1.78
CA LEU A 20 -17.77 -1.98 -1.45
C LEU A 20 -17.76 -1.75 0.07
N ASP A 21 -18.86 -2.08 0.75
CA ASP A 21 -18.98 -1.96 2.20
C ASP A 21 -17.97 -2.86 2.91
N HIS A 22 -17.82 -4.11 2.47
CA HIS A 22 -16.82 -5.03 3.02
C HIS A 22 -15.39 -4.50 2.85
N LEU A 23 -15.08 -3.93 1.69
CA LEU A 23 -13.78 -3.35 1.38
C LEU A 23 -13.45 -2.18 2.30
N PHE A 24 -14.39 -1.24 2.50
CA PHE A 24 -14.21 -0.11 3.41
C PHE A 24 -14.20 -0.53 4.88
N ALA A 25 -15.00 -1.52 5.27
CA ALA A 25 -15.01 -2.05 6.62
C ALA A 25 -13.64 -2.63 6.99
N ALA A 26 -13.09 -3.48 6.13
CA ALA A 26 -11.80 -4.11 6.37
C ALA A 26 -10.62 -3.12 6.28
N ASN A 27 -10.60 -2.27 5.25
CA ASN A 27 -9.40 -1.47 4.94
C ASN A 27 -9.39 -0.09 5.61
N VAL A 28 -10.54 0.44 6.04
CA VAL A 28 -10.67 1.81 6.57
C VAL A 28 -11.23 1.81 7.98
N GLN A 29 -12.40 1.21 8.19
CA GLN A 29 -13.07 1.26 9.50
C GLN A 29 -12.30 0.48 10.56
N ALA A 30 -11.91 -0.76 10.27
CA ALA A 30 -11.15 -1.59 11.21
C ALA A 30 -9.86 -0.92 11.71
N PRO A 31 -8.94 -0.40 10.86
CA PRO A 31 -7.75 0.28 11.35
C PRO A 31 -8.06 1.58 12.10
N TYR A 32 -9.11 2.31 11.71
CA TYR A 32 -9.55 3.49 12.46
C TYR A 32 -9.99 3.12 13.88
N LEU A 33 -10.88 2.14 14.02
CA LEU A 33 -11.36 1.64 15.31
C LEU A 33 -10.24 1.04 16.17
N LEU A 34 -9.23 0.41 15.56
CA LEU A 34 -8.09 -0.08 16.32
C LEU A 34 -7.27 1.07 16.92
N VAL A 35 -7.10 2.16 16.17
CA VAL A 35 -6.36 3.34 16.64
C VAL A 35 -7.11 4.07 17.75
N THR A 36 -8.45 4.18 17.69
CA THR A 36 -9.22 4.81 18.78
C THR A 36 -8.99 4.12 20.13
N VAL A 37 -8.77 2.80 20.13
CA VAL A 37 -8.52 2.02 21.35
C VAL A 37 -7.06 2.03 21.77
N LEU A 38 -6.12 1.97 20.82
CA LEU A 38 -4.70 1.79 21.11
C LEU A 38 -3.93 3.10 21.28
N ALA A 39 -4.20 4.14 20.49
CA ALA A 39 -3.43 5.39 20.52
C ALA A 39 -3.48 6.08 21.89
N PRO A 40 -4.63 6.19 22.60
CA PRO A 40 -4.67 6.78 23.93
C PRO A 40 -3.75 6.07 24.93
N LYS A 41 -3.65 4.73 24.83
CA LYS A 41 -2.75 3.93 25.68
C LYS A 41 -1.26 4.15 25.33
N MET A 42 -0.96 4.44 24.07
CA MET A 42 0.40 4.81 23.65
C MET A 42 0.78 6.20 24.17
N VAL A 43 -0.14 7.16 24.08
CA VAL A 43 0.00 8.51 24.62
C VAL A 43 0.21 8.47 26.14
N ALA A 44 -0.60 7.70 26.86
CA ALA A 44 -0.45 7.54 28.32
C ALA A 44 0.92 6.97 28.73
N ARG A 45 1.54 6.16 27.86
CA ARG A 45 2.90 5.63 28.04
C ARG A 45 3.99 6.63 27.62
N GLY A 46 3.63 7.73 26.96
CA GLY A 46 4.57 8.72 26.41
C GLY A 46 5.38 8.20 25.22
N SER A 47 5.00 7.06 24.63
CA SER A 47 5.72 6.46 23.51
C SER A 47 4.84 5.54 22.68
N GLY A 48 4.97 5.61 21.36
CA GLY A 48 4.30 4.68 20.45
C GLY A 48 4.68 4.87 19.00
N ALA A 49 4.35 3.85 18.20
CA ALA A 49 4.46 3.91 16.75
C ALA A 49 3.26 3.18 16.13
N ILE A 50 2.57 3.87 15.23
CA ILE A 50 1.52 3.30 14.39
C ILE A 50 2.03 3.30 12.95
N ILE A 51 1.89 2.16 12.29
CA ILE A 51 2.27 1.98 10.88
C ILE A 51 1.04 1.47 10.16
N ASN A 52 0.61 2.22 9.14
CA ASN A 52 -0.49 1.87 8.25
C ASN A 52 0.05 1.25 6.97
N MET A 53 -0.49 0.10 6.57
CA MET A 53 -0.19 -0.52 5.28
C MET A 53 -1.09 0.05 4.19
N ALA A 54 -0.66 1.16 3.60
CA ALA A 54 -1.27 1.79 2.45
C ALA A 54 -0.91 1.00 1.17
N SER A 55 -0.82 1.68 0.02
CA SER A 55 -0.45 1.07 -1.25
C SER A 55 -0.18 2.16 -2.28
N ARG A 56 0.66 1.85 -3.28
CA ARG A 56 0.78 2.71 -4.45
C ARG A 56 -0.56 2.95 -5.16
N ALA A 57 -1.49 2.00 -5.13
CA ALA A 57 -2.84 2.18 -5.68
C ALA A 57 -3.61 3.36 -5.05
N GLY A 58 -3.22 3.85 -3.87
CA GLY A 58 -3.80 5.03 -3.24
C GLY A 58 -3.19 6.37 -3.70
N THR A 59 -2.11 6.36 -4.49
CA THR A 59 -1.38 7.56 -4.91
C THR A 59 -1.17 7.68 -6.42
N ILE A 60 -1.53 6.65 -7.20
CA ILE A 60 -1.45 6.66 -8.67
C ILE A 60 -2.80 6.27 -9.28
N GLY A 61 -3.06 6.76 -10.49
CA GLY A 61 -4.15 6.25 -11.31
C GLY A 61 -3.85 4.82 -11.77
N GLN A 62 -4.65 3.87 -11.33
CA GLN A 62 -4.59 2.48 -11.77
C GLN A 62 -6.02 2.05 -12.16
N ALA A 63 -6.17 1.62 -13.41
CA ALA A 63 -7.43 1.07 -13.89
C ALA A 63 -7.87 -0.08 -12.99
N ASP A 64 -9.19 -0.23 -12.86
CA ASP A 64 -9.83 -1.29 -12.07
C ASP A 64 -9.55 -1.26 -10.56
N SER A 65 -8.89 -0.24 -10.01
CA SER A 65 -8.57 -0.18 -8.57
C SER A 65 -9.21 0.99 -7.84
N ALA A 66 -10.28 1.59 -8.35
CA ALA A 66 -10.84 2.84 -7.81
C ALA A 66 -11.21 2.74 -6.32
N ALA A 67 -12.04 1.76 -5.96
CA ALA A 67 -12.48 1.56 -4.57
C ALA A 67 -11.32 1.13 -3.66
N TYR A 68 -10.51 0.16 -4.09
CA TYR A 68 -9.34 -0.29 -3.31
C TYR A 68 -8.34 0.84 -3.09
N GLY A 69 -7.99 1.59 -4.14
CA GLY A 69 -7.13 2.76 -4.10
C GLY A 69 -7.65 3.82 -3.14
N ALA A 70 -8.96 4.12 -3.15
CA ALA A 70 -9.57 5.03 -2.20
C ALA A 70 -9.36 4.57 -0.74
N THR A 71 -9.55 3.28 -0.44
CA THR A 71 -9.30 2.76 0.92
C THR A 71 -7.84 2.89 1.34
N LYS A 72 -6.89 2.69 0.43
CA LYS A 72 -5.45 2.82 0.70
C LYS A 72 -5.00 4.27 0.81
N ALA A 73 -5.61 5.18 0.06
CA ALA A 73 -5.41 6.63 0.21
C ALA A 73 -5.89 7.13 1.57
N ALA A 74 -7.01 6.59 2.09
CA ALA A 74 -7.51 6.93 3.42
C ALA A 74 -6.46 6.63 4.52
N LEU A 75 -5.74 5.51 4.42
CA LEU A 75 -4.70 5.14 5.39
C LEU A 75 -3.51 6.11 5.42
N ALA A 76 -3.09 6.62 4.26
CA ALA A 76 -2.06 7.65 4.17
C ALA A 76 -2.57 9.00 4.73
N SER A 77 -3.84 9.32 4.51
CA SER A 77 -4.47 10.51 5.10
C SER A 77 -4.55 10.40 6.63
N PHE A 78 -5.01 9.26 7.16
CA PHE A 78 -5.02 8.98 8.59
C PHE A 78 -3.63 9.09 9.22
N ALA A 79 -2.58 8.62 8.53
CA ALA A 79 -1.23 8.72 9.06
C ALA A 79 -0.81 10.18 9.34
N ARG A 80 -1.16 11.12 8.44
CA ARG A 80 -0.88 12.55 8.63
C ARG A 80 -1.68 13.13 9.78
N SER A 81 -2.99 12.88 9.81
CA SER A 81 -3.88 13.40 10.85
C SER A 81 -3.53 12.86 12.24
N TRP A 82 -3.37 11.55 12.39
CA TRP A 82 -3.02 10.93 13.67
C TRP A 82 -1.60 11.25 14.12
N ALA A 83 -0.66 11.46 13.20
CA ALA A 83 0.66 11.96 13.57
C ALA A 83 0.56 13.34 14.22
N ALA A 84 -0.20 14.27 13.63
CA ALA A 84 -0.40 15.60 14.20
C ALA A 84 -1.13 15.52 15.56
N GLU A 85 -2.12 14.64 15.68
CA GLU A 85 -2.92 14.45 16.89
C GLU A 85 -2.12 13.86 18.06
N TYR A 86 -1.30 12.83 17.80
CA TYR A 86 -0.66 12.05 18.87
C TYR A 86 0.84 12.33 19.07
N ALA A 87 1.48 13.11 18.19
CA ALA A 87 2.88 13.50 18.36
C ALA A 87 3.19 14.19 19.69
N PRO A 88 2.35 15.10 20.23
CA PRO A 88 2.59 15.69 21.56
C PRO A 88 2.64 14.64 22.69
N GLY A 89 1.97 13.51 22.50
CA GLY A 89 1.98 12.37 23.42
C GLY A 89 3.10 11.35 23.18
N GLY A 90 4.08 11.67 22.33
CA GLY A 90 5.20 10.78 22.01
C GLY A 90 4.86 9.64 21.05
N VAL A 91 3.73 9.72 20.33
CA VAL A 91 3.32 8.69 19.37
C VAL A 91 3.59 9.16 17.95
N ARG A 92 4.28 8.32 17.19
CA ARG A 92 4.55 8.56 15.76
C ARG A 92 3.59 7.75 14.91
N VAL A 93 3.20 8.30 13.77
CA VAL A 93 2.32 7.60 12.82
C VAL A 93 2.86 7.77 11.41
N ASN A 94 3.03 6.66 10.69
CA ASN A 94 3.50 6.65 9.30
C ASN A 94 2.70 5.64 8.47
N SER A 95 2.80 5.74 7.14
CA SER A 95 2.33 4.71 6.22
C SER A 95 3.45 4.14 5.38
N VAL A 96 3.29 2.88 4.99
CA VAL A 96 4.09 2.20 3.97
C VAL A 96 3.17 2.00 2.77
N SER A 97 3.64 2.38 1.58
CA SER A 97 2.91 2.25 0.31
C SER A 97 3.67 1.34 -0.65
N PRO A 98 3.46 0.00 -0.57
CA PRO A 98 4.12 -0.93 -1.46
C PRO A 98 3.63 -0.85 -2.90
N GLY A 99 4.50 -1.24 -3.82
CA GLY A 99 4.16 -1.62 -5.19
C GLY A 99 3.70 -3.08 -5.27
N PRO A 100 3.91 -3.78 -6.40
CA PRO A 100 3.69 -5.21 -6.50
C PRO A 100 4.61 -5.95 -5.51
N VAL A 101 4.03 -6.79 -4.64
CA VAL A 101 4.75 -7.59 -3.64
C VAL A 101 4.14 -8.98 -3.64
N TYR A 102 4.97 -10.02 -3.60
CA TYR A 102 4.46 -11.39 -3.44
C TYR A 102 3.74 -11.52 -2.10
N THR A 103 2.50 -11.98 -2.10
CA THR A 103 1.73 -12.19 -0.87
C THR A 103 1.03 -13.55 -0.91
N GLY A 104 1.04 -14.27 0.22
CA GLY A 104 0.57 -15.66 0.31
C GLY A 104 1.60 -16.69 -0.15
N ALA A 105 1.19 -17.95 -0.36
CA ALA A 105 2.05 -19.02 -0.90
C ALA A 105 2.31 -18.87 -2.41
N ALA A 106 1.65 -17.94 -3.09
CA ALA A 106 1.75 -17.78 -4.53
C ALA A 106 2.81 -16.72 -4.89
N LYS A 107 3.99 -17.20 -5.30
CA LYS A 107 4.81 -16.50 -6.31
C LYS A 107 4.12 -16.67 -7.66
N GLY A 108 3.02 -15.93 -7.83
CA GLY A 108 2.13 -16.08 -8.97
C GLY A 108 2.57 -15.21 -10.15
N GLU A 109 2.34 -15.73 -11.35
CA GLU A 109 2.62 -15.09 -12.65
C GLU A 109 2.10 -13.65 -12.74
N LEU A 110 0.97 -13.34 -12.09
CA LEU A 110 0.42 -11.98 -12.03
C LEU A 110 1.38 -10.97 -11.36
N PHE A 111 2.08 -11.37 -10.29
CA PHE A 111 3.04 -10.50 -9.61
C PHE A 111 4.34 -10.39 -10.40
N ASP A 112 4.77 -11.45 -11.10
CA ASP A 112 5.91 -11.41 -12.02
C ASP A 112 5.66 -10.43 -13.17
N VAL A 113 4.49 -10.53 -13.80
CA VAL A 113 4.07 -9.62 -14.88
C VAL A 113 3.94 -8.20 -14.35
N SER A 114 3.23 -8.00 -13.23
CA SER A 114 3.07 -6.65 -12.66
C SER A 114 4.40 -6.03 -12.28
N GLY A 115 5.30 -6.79 -11.65
CA GLY A 115 6.63 -6.36 -11.29
C GLY A 115 7.49 -5.98 -12.48
N SER A 116 7.57 -6.87 -13.48
CA SER A 116 8.38 -6.67 -14.68
C SER A 116 7.90 -5.53 -15.59
N THR A 117 6.60 -5.26 -15.61
CA THR A 117 6.02 -4.23 -16.49
C THR A 117 5.87 -2.88 -15.81
N THR A 118 5.72 -2.84 -14.48
CA THR A 118 5.39 -1.59 -13.77
C THR A 118 6.49 -1.05 -12.88
N THR A 119 7.57 -1.80 -12.62
CA THR A 119 8.65 -1.34 -11.72
C THR A 119 9.94 -1.09 -12.49
N LEU A 120 10.77 -0.13 -12.05
CA LEU A 120 12.11 0.09 -12.60
C LEU A 120 13.07 -1.07 -12.29
N LEU A 121 12.82 -1.81 -11.21
CA LEU A 121 13.61 -2.98 -10.83
C LEU A 121 13.22 -4.24 -11.62
N GLY A 122 12.18 -4.17 -12.46
CA GLY A 122 11.75 -5.27 -13.32
C GLY A 122 11.24 -6.50 -12.57
N ARG A 123 10.84 -6.36 -11.29
CA ARG A 123 10.34 -7.46 -10.45
C ARG A 123 9.38 -6.97 -9.38
N ALA A 124 8.57 -7.88 -8.83
CA ALA A 124 7.85 -7.62 -7.60
C ALA A 124 8.81 -7.64 -6.40
N GLY A 125 8.41 -6.96 -5.32
CA GLY A 125 9.09 -7.01 -4.04
C GLY A 125 8.81 -8.32 -3.28
N GLU A 126 9.72 -8.70 -2.40
CA GLU A 126 9.54 -9.77 -1.43
C GLU A 126 8.97 -9.21 -0.11
N PRO A 127 8.14 -9.98 0.63
CA PRO A 127 7.62 -9.56 1.94
C PRO A 127 8.69 -9.09 2.93
N SER A 128 9.88 -9.70 2.88
CA SER A 128 11.01 -9.33 3.75
C SER A 128 11.48 -7.90 3.49
N GLU A 129 11.46 -7.42 2.24
CA GLU A 129 11.84 -6.05 1.90
C GLU A 129 10.88 -5.02 2.53
N ILE A 130 9.59 -5.38 2.63
CA ILE A 130 8.58 -4.58 3.34
C ILE A 130 8.82 -4.62 4.85
N ALA A 131 9.11 -5.81 5.39
CA ALA A 131 9.38 -6.00 6.81
C ALA A 131 10.61 -5.21 7.30
N ASP A 132 11.67 -5.14 6.49
CA ASP A 132 12.88 -4.38 6.79
C ASP A 132 12.58 -2.88 6.95
N LEU A 133 11.78 -2.31 6.04
CA LEU A 133 11.34 -0.92 6.14
C LEU A 133 10.45 -0.67 7.38
N VAL A 134 9.53 -1.59 7.67
CA VAL A 134 8.71 -1.52 8.89
C VAL A 134 9.60 -1.53 10.15
N GLY A 135 10.68 -2.32 10.14
CA GLY A 135 11.70 -2.32 11.18
C GLY A 135 12.37 -0.95 11.36
N TYR A 136 12.69 -0.28 10.26
CA TYR A 136 13.31 1.05 10.26
C TYR A 136 12.41 2.14 10.90
N PHE A 137 11.08 2.06 10.75
CA PHE A 137 10.14 3.02 11.37
C PHE A 137 10.04 2.97 12.88
N ARG A 138 10.82 2.10 13.53
CA ARG A 138 11.11 2.21 14.97
C ARG A 138 11.99 3.43 15.31
N GLY A 139 12.67 4.05 14.35
CA GLY A 139 13.46 5.27 14.53
C GLY A 139 12.64 6.49 15.00
N SER A 140 13.23 7.36 15.82
CA SER A 140 12.51 8.40 16.57
C SER A 140 12.16 9.68 15.78
N PHE A 141 12.77 9.92 14.63
CA PHE A 141 12.65 11.19 13.90
C PHE A 141 11.75 11.13 12.65
N ILE A 142 10.92 10.09 12.54
CA ILE A 142 10.04 9.87 11.38
C ILE A 142 8.59 9.77 11.85
N THR A 143 7.76 10.73 11.42
CA THR A 143 6.31 10.76 11.65
C THR A 143 5.63 11.51 10.49
N SER A 144 4.33 11.26 10.27
CA SER A 144 3.48 11.82 9.21
C SER A 144 3.87 11.48 7.76
N ALA A 145 4.83 10.56 7.57
CA ALA A 145 5.34 10.23 6.24
C ALA A 145 4.63 9.02 5.64
N ASP A 146 4.48 9.05 4.31
CA ASP A 146 4.06 7.91 3.49
C ASP A 146 5.24 7.45 2.64
N PHE A 147 5.75 6.25 2.91
CA PHE A 147 6.94 5.74 2.26
C PHE A 147 6.58 4.76 1.15
N ALA A 148 6.85 5.15 -0.08
CA ALA A 148 6.78 4.24 -1.21
C ALA A 148 7.91 3.21 -1.15
N ILE A 149 7.56 1.93 -1.28
CA ILE A 149 8.49 0.81 -1.45
C ILE A 149 8.01 -0.08 -2.59
N ASP A 150 8.27 0.38 -3.81
CA ASP A 150 7.52 -0.05 -4.99
C ASP A 150 8.39 -0.36 -6.21
N GLY A 151 9.70 -0.50 -6.01
CA GLY A 151 10.64 -0.75 -7.09
C GLY A 151 10.68 0.37 -8.14
N GLY A 152 10.25 1.60 -7.83
CA GLY A 152 10.28 2.74 -8.75
C GLY A 152 9.04 2.87 -9.63
N ARG A 153 7.90 2.28 -9.25
CA ARG A 153 6.65 2.27 -10.03
C ARG A 153 6.16 3.62 -10.61
N PRO A 154 6.36 4.81 -10.02
CA PRO A 154 5.95 6.06 -10.66
C PRO A 154 6.82 6.50 -11.85
N ALA A 155 7.97 5.88 -12.08
CA ALA A 155 8.91 6.24 -13.14
C ALA A 155 8.90 5.27 -14.33
N ALA A 156 8.12 4.19 -14.28
CA ALA A 156 7.93 3.30 -15.42
C ALA A 156 7.08 4.03 -16.49
N ARG A 157 7.73 4.46 -17.58
CA ARG A 157 7.01 4.91 -18.79
C ARG A 157 6.23 3.72 -19.35
N PRO A 158 4.99 3.89 -19.84
CA PRO A 158 4.19 2.79 -20.39
C PRO A 158 4.78 2.05 -21.62
N ASP A 159 5.95 2.45 -22.14
CA ASP A 159 6.26 2.21 -23.56
C ASP A 159 7.77 2.35 -23.92
N ALA A 160 8.70 2.02 -23.03
CA ALA A 160 10.11 1.88 -23.42
C ALA A 160 10.44 0.47 -23.97
N GLY A 161 9.97 0.20 -25.20
CA GLY A 161 10.65 -0.66 -26.18
C GLY A 161 11.07 -2.08 -25.76
N ARG A 162 10.13 -3.03 -25.75
CA ARG A 162 10.41 -4.38 -26.26
C ARG A 162 9.64 -4.58 -27.55
N SER A 163 10.29 -4.25 -28.66
CA SER A 163 10.00 -4.79 -29.97
C SER A 163 10.15 -6.31 -29.90
N ALA A 164 9.09 -7.00 -29.48
CA ALA A 164 8.92 -8.42 -29.73
C ALA A 164 8.71 -8.57 -31.24
N GLN A 165 9.75 -9.03 -31.93
CA GLN A 165 9.69 -9.47 -33.32
C GLN A 165 8.56 -10.49 -33.47
N LEU A 166 7.54 -10.14 -34.24
CA LEU A 166 6.61 -11.12 -34.80
C LEU A 166 7.39 -11.98 -35.79
N PRO A 167 7.28 -13.32 -35.76
CA PRO A 167 7.92 -14.16 -36.76
C PRO A 167 7.25 -13.88 -38.11
N THR A 168 8.02 -13.33 -39.05
CA THR A 168 7.63 -13.25 -40.46
C THR A 168 7.46 -14.67 -40.99
N GLN A 169 6.22 -15.04 -41.30
CA GLN A 169 5.92 -16.23 -42.07
C GLN A 169 6.57 -16.09 -43.45
N SER A 170 7.38 -17.08 -43.78
CA SER A 170 7.98 -17.29 -45.10
C SER A 170 6.92 -17.60 -46.14
N SER A 171 7.05 -17.00 -47.32
CA SER A 171 6.50 -17.50 -48.59
C SER A 171 7.55 -17.32 -49.67
#